data_AF-A0AA38M8W0-F1
#
_entry.id   AF-A0AA38M8W0-F1
#
_cell.length_a   1.000
_cell.length_b   1.000
_cell.length_c   1.000
_cell.angle_alpha   90.00
_cell.angle_beta   90.00
_cell.angle_gamma   90.00
#
_symmetry.space_group_name_H-M   'P 1'
#
loop_
_entity.id
_entity.type
_entity.pdbx_description
1 polymer ?
#
loop_
_entity_poly.entity_id
_entity_poly.type
_entity_poly.pdbx_seq_one_letter_code
_entity_poly.pdbx_strand_id
1 'polypeptide(L)'
;MVQSDETVTITDTTKLLGDVASLYLNQKFSDIALLVDDQKLYAHKVILAVRSEYFESLLYEDPQNTNQTEITITGVPVDALRTLLKYIYTGTIAIPSDVESSLQILGLAHQYSFTNIQTTIIKKLKPLLNLKNVCAVLNTANLYDLEELLQACHSFMDLNASEVVTSDCFSDLSQKSMIKLLERNTFVAPEIEIFKSVAKWCKIHNDVDDLVIQCVRLSSMTVVDIVSTVWPSKLFDCDKLLQAIAEIVGVKTKTSTSRGFYLLDENLATAEHNAEVILGTNTAWLLTGDGKLESKFAYHIIDGKSGIIVKLGAPSFVNHFKLRLWDGDTRSYSYYISVSLDQKNWRTIIDYSRISCRSDQVLFFNQQMTQYIKIVGTQNTINSEFHIISFEAYFKNNVPTTTNGIICPNYNVATLDKKALVIKGENPSALLNGNLRDGSSGCSWHIIGSGNLTIQLAQPYIISTMRLLLRDRDPRRYRYFVETSTDNSEWEIAVDLRNQDCTSWQNLRFKERVVVFIRITGTLNTANTAFHVVHFECPSEV
;
A
#
# COMPACT_ATOMS: atom_id res chain seq x y z
N MET A 1 34.15 -10.68 63.73
CA MET A 1 34.30 -11.29 62.39
C MET A 1 33.09 -12.18 62.20
N VAL A 2 32.10 -11.73 61.44
CA VAL A 2 30.94 -12.56 61.07
C VAL A 2 31.41 -13.43 59.90
N GLN A 3 31.57 -14.73 60.15
CA GLN A 3 31.84 -15.73 59.11
C GLN A 3 30.60 -15.82 58.23
N SER A 4 30.79 -15.59 56.94
CA SER A 4 29.81 -15.88 55.89
C SER A 4 29.68 -17.40 55.75
N ASP A 5 28.48 -17.92 56.01
CA ASP A 5 28.09 -19.29 55.67
C ASP A 5 28.17 -19.47 54.14
N GLU A 6 29.18 -20.18 53.67
CA GLU A 6 29.29 -20.57 52.25
C GLU A 6 28.52 -21.88 52.04
N THR A 7 27.28 -21.78 51.53
CA THR A 7 26.48 -22.94 51.14
C THR A 7 26.98 -23.56 49.84
N VAL A 8 27.29 -24.86 49.84
CA VAL A 8 27.60 -25.64 48.62
C VAL A 8 26.30 -26.17 47.99
N THR A 9 26.04 -25.83 46.72
CA THR A 9 24.86 -26.28 45.97
C THR A 9 25.23 -27.38 44.97
N ILE A 10 24.53 -28.53 45.02
CA ILE A 10 24.64 -29.61 44.02
C ILE A 10 23.56 -29.38 42.95
N THR A 11 23.94 -29.39 41.68
CA THR A 11 23.03 -29.22 40.54
C THR A 11 22.99 -30.49 39.71
N ASP A 12 21.86 -31.20 39.71
CA ASP A 12 21.65 -32.45 38.95
C ASP A 12 20.48 -32.33 37.94
N THR A 13 20.23 -31.11 37.47
CA THR A 13 19.07 -30.74 36.65
C THR A 13 18.99 -31.56 35.36
N THR A 14 20.12 -31.87 34.72
CA THR A 14 20.15 -32.66 33.48
C THR A 14 19.69 -34.10 33.72
N LYS A 15 20.09 -34.71 34.84
CA LYS A 15 19.66 -36.06 35.19
C LYS A 15 18.17 -36.07 35.55
N LEU A 16 17.70 -35.09 36.32
CA LEU A 16 16.28 -34.92 36.61
C LEU A 16 15.44 -34.83 35.33
N LEU A 17 15.87 -34.03 34.35
CA LEU A 17 15.19 -33.94 33.05
C LEU A 17 15.21 -35.28 32.30
N GLY A 18 16.31 -36.04 32.37
CA GLY A 18 16.41 -37.39 31.80
C GLY A 18 15.46 -38.39 32.48
N ASP A 19 15.36 -38.34 33.80
CA ASP A 19 14.47 -39.19 34.59
C ASP A 19 13.00 -38.88 34.25
N VAL A 20 12.61 -37.60 34.17
CA VAL A 20 11.26 -37.19 33.73
C VAL A 20 11.00 -37.59 32.28
N ALA A 21 11.97 -37.41 31.37
CA ALA A 21 11.84 -37.82 29.98
C ALA A 21 11.60 -39.33 29.84
N SER A 22 12.17 -40.16 30.74
CA SER A 22 11.98 -41.63 30.74
C SER A 22 10.55 -42.08 31.09
N LEU A 23 9.72 -41.17 31.62
CA LEU A 23 8.31 -41.41 31.92
C LEU A 23 7.41 -41.34 30.67
N TYR A 24 7.92 -40.81 29.55
CA TYR A 24 7.18 -40.70 28.31
C TYR A 24 6.69 -42.09 27.82
N LEU A 25 5.36 -42.24 27.68
CA LEU A 25 4.66 -43.50 27.35
C LEU A 25 4.96 -44.68 28.28
N ASN A 26 5.45 -44.42 29.49
CA ASN A 26 5.79 -45.46 30.46
C ASN A 26 4.54 -45.95 31.21
N GLN A 27 4.06 -47.14 30.83
CA GLN A 27 2.86 -47.72 31.42
C GLN A 27 2.97 -47.96 32.95
N LYS A 28 4.16 -48.24 33.48
CA LYS A 28 4.33 -48.69 34.88
C LYS A 28 3.92 -47.63 35.90
N PHE A 29 4.13 -46.35 35.59
CA PHE A 29 3.91 -45.23 36.50
C PHE A 29 2.78 -44.30 36.06
N SER A 30 2.15 -44.59 34.92
CA SER A 30 1.07 -43.77 34.36
C SER A 30 -0.21 -43.92 35.16
N ASP A 31 -0.89 -42.79 35.41
CA ASP A 31 -2.18 -42.69 36.10
C ASP A 31 -3.34 -42.33 35.14
N ILE A 32 -3.03 -42.19 33.85
CA ILE A 32 -4.01 -41.98 32.78
C ILE A 32 -3.56 -42.59 31.44
N ALA A 33 -4.52 -43.05 30.64
CA ALA A 33 -4.32 -43.42 29.23
C ALA A 33 -5.20 -42.56 28.31
N LEU A 34 -4.58 -41.94 27.31
CA LEU A 34 -5.29 -41.22 26.25
C LEU A 34 -5.61 -42.21 25.12
N LEU A 35 -6.90 -42.44 24.88
CA LEU A 35 -7.40 -43.29 23.81
C LEU A 35 -7.58 -42.43 22.56
N VAL A 36 -6.76 -42.63 21.55
CA VAL A 36 -6.84 -41.91 20.27
C VAL A 36 -6.95 -42.94 19.16
N ASP A 37 -8.08 -42.92 18.46
CA ASP A 37 -8.53 -44.01 17.60
C ASP A 37 -8.47 -45.35 18.38
N ASP A 38 -7.74 -46.34 17.86
CA ASP A 38 -7.54 -47.65 18.49
C ASP A 38 -6.25 -47.75 19.33
N GLN A 39 -5.56 -46.63 19.58
CA GLN A 39 -4.26 -46.62 20.28
C GLN A 39 -4.36 -46.03 21.69
N LYS A 40 -3.73 -46.71 22.66
CA LYS A 40 -3.60 -46.22 24.05
C LYS A 40 -2.24 -45.54 24.24
N LEU A 41 -2.25 -44.26 24.61
CA LEU A 41 -1.04 -43.49 24.97
C LEU A 41 -1.02 -43.27 26.49
N TYR A 42 -0.11 -43.96 27.18
CA TYR A 42 0.05 -43.83 28.64
C TYR A 42 0.72 -42.51 29.03
N ALA A 43 0.18 -41.82 30.03
CA ALA A 43 0.68 -40.53 30.50
C ALA A 43 0.45 -40.32 32.01
N HIS A 44 0.91 -39.17 32.50
CA HIS A 44 0.85 -38.77 33.90
C HIS A 44 0.08 -37.45 34.01
N LYS A 45 -1.05 -37.45 34.74
CA LYS A 45 -1.97 -36.30 34.85
C LYS A 45 -1.25 -35.03 35.27
N VAL A 46 -0.39 -35.13 36.28
CA VAL A 46 0.37 -33.99 36.81
C VAL A 46 1.32 -33.38 35.78
N ILE A 47 1.99 -34.19 34.96
CA ILE A 47 2.93 -33.69 33.94
C ILE A 47 2.15 -33.01 32.82
N LEU A 48 1.04 -33.60 32.37
CA LEU A 48 0.20 -33.02 31.34
C LEU A 48 -0.35 -31.65 31.78
N ALA A 49 -0.93 -31.58 32.98
CA ALA A 49 -1.51 -30.35 33.52
C ALA A 49 -0.47 -29.24 33.71
N VAL A 50 0.67 -29.52 34.35
CA VAL A 50 1.72 -28.51 34.58
C VAL A 50 2.30 -27.95 33.27
N ARG A 51 2.22 -28.70 32.17
CA ARG A 51 2.85 -28.35 30.89
C ARG A 51 1.86 -27.87 29.84
N SER A 52 0.55 -27.92 30.12
CA SER A 52 -0.51 -27.54 29.20
C SER A 52 -1.78 -27.19 29.95
N GLU A 53 -2.18 -25.91 29.86
CA GLU A 53 -3.41 -25.38 30.45
C GLU A 53 -4.64 -26.17 29.97
N TYR A 54 -4.67 -26.60 28.71
CA TYR A 54 -5.74 -27.45 28.19
C TYR A 54 -5.88 -28.76 28.99
N PHE A 55 -4.77 -29.45 29.25
CA PHE A 55 -4.81 -30.70 30.01
C PHE A 55 -5.07 -30.45 31.50
N GLU A 56 -4.65 -29.30 32.04
CA GLU A 56 -5.02 -28.89 33.40
C GLU A 56 -6.54 -28.78 33.54
N SER A 57 -7.18 -28.01 32.66
CA SER A 57 -8.63 -27.88 32.62
C SER A 57 -9.33 -29.23 32.38
N LEU A 58 -8.87 -30.00 31.40
CA LEU A 58 -9.48 -31.29 31.06
C LEU A 58 -9.41 -32.31 32.20
N LEU A 59 -8.33 -32.32 32.98
CA LEU A 59 -8.06 -33.37 33.98
C LEU A 59 -8.46 -32.99 35.40
N TYR A 60 -8.39 -31.71 35.75
CA TYR A 60 -8.62 -31.24 37.12
C TYR A 60 -9.84 -30.34 37.27
N GLU A 61 -10.29 -29.67 36.21
CA GLU A 61 -11.45 -28.77 36.26
C GLU A 61 -12.74 -29.43 35.76
N ASP A 62 -12.64 -30.41 34.84
CA ASP A 62 -13.80 -31.18 34.36
C ASP A 62 -14.16 -32.34 35.30
N PRO A 63 -15.30 -32.28 36.02
CA PRO A 63 -15.71 -33.32 36.97
C PRO A 63 -15.93 -34.69 36.33
N GLN A 64 -16.20 -34.75 35.01
CA GLN A 64 -16.42 -36.02 34.31
C GLN A 64 -15.11 -36.80 34.13
N ASN A 65 -13.97 -36.10 34.09
CA ASN A 65 -12.67 -36.67 33.76
C ASN A 65 -11.74 -36.80 34.98
N THR A 66 -11.99 -36.06 36.07
CA THR A 66 -11.11 -36.04 37.25
C THR A 66 -10.79 -37.43 37.79
N ASN A 67 -11.81 -38.30 37.88
CA ASN A 67 -11.69 -39.65 38.41
C ASN A 67 -11.46 -40.73 37.34
N GLN A 68 -11.34 -40.36 36.06
CA GLN A 68 -11.12 -41.33 34.99
C GLN A 68 -9.65 -41.74 34.89
N THR A 69 -9.42 -43.00 34.54
CA THR A 69 -8.11 -43.58 34.22
C THR A 69 -7.86 -43.68 32.72
N GLU A 70 -8.90 -43.47 31.90
CA GLU A 70 -8.83 -43.47 30.44
C GLU A 70 -9.68 -42.32 29.89
N ILE A 71 -9.15 -41.54 28.94
CA ILE A 71 -9.87 -40.45 28.28
C ILE A 71 -9.78 -40.62 26.77
N THR A 72 -10.91 -40.53 26.08
CA THR A 72 -10.94 -40.58 24.62
C THR A 72 -10.72 -39.20 24.02
N ILE A 73 -9.69 -39.07 23.19
CA ILE A 73 -9.43 -37.88 22.38
C ILE A 73 -9.82 -38.22 20.94
N THR A 74 -10.79 -37.50 20.40
CA THR A 74 -11.31 -37.71 19.05
C THR A 74 -10.81 -36.62 18.09
N GLY A 75 -10.70 -36.95 16.81
CA GLY A 75 -10.38 -35.98 15.75
C GLY A 75 -8.93 -35.50 15.73
N VAL A 76 -8.00 -36.25 16.33
CA VAL A 76 -6.59 -35.86 16.45
C VAL A 76 -5.67 -36.92 15.83
N PRO A 77 -4.71 -36.54 14.95
CA PRO A 77 -3.72 -37.47 14.42
C PRO A 77 -2.80 -38.01 15.52
N VAL A 78 -2.80 -39.34 15.70
CA VAL A 78 -2.07 -40.03 16.79
C VAL A 78 -0.58 -39.67 16.80
N ASP A 79 0.08 -39.62 15.64
CA ASP A 79 1.53 -39.34 15.56
C ASP A 79 1.87 -37.88 15.89
N ALA A 80 1.01 -36.94 15.53
CA ALA A 80 1.16 -35.53 15.90
C ALA A 80 0.99 -35.36 17.43
N LEU A 81 -0.02 -36.01 18.02
CA LEU A 81 -0.22 -35.98 19.47
C LEU A 81 0.95 -36.65 20.20
N ARG A 82 1.42 -37.79 19.73
CA ARG A 82 2.59 -38.49 20.26
C ARG A 82 3.83 -37.59 20.26
N THR A 83 4.05 -36.86 19.17
CA THR A 83 5.16 -35.90 19.05
C THR A 83 5.02 -34.76 20.06
N LEU A 84 3.81 -34.28 20.30
CA LEU A 84 3.54 -33.22 21.27
C LEU A 84 3.64 -33.71 22.73
N LEU A 85 3.17 -34.93 23.01
CA LEU A 85 3.37 -35.58 24.30
C LEU A 85 4.86 -35.75 24.59
N LYS A 86 5.67 -36.14 23.59
CA LYS A 86 7.12 -36.18 23.78
C LYS A 86 7.66 -34.81 24.21
N TYR A 87 7.25 -33.73 23.55
CA TYR A 87 7.63 -32.37 23.93
C TYR A 87 7.23 -32.00 25.37
N ILE A 88 6.04 -32.42 25.82
CA ILE A 88 5.59 -32.17 27.19
C ILE A 88 6.58 -32.75 28.22
N TYR A 89 7.12 -33.96 27.96
CA TYR A 89 8.04 -34.66 28.86
C TYR A 89 9.50 -34.25 28.68
N THR A 90 9.94 -33.97 27.46
CA THR A 90 11.37 -33.77 27.15
C THR A 90 11.74 -32.30 26.92
N GLY A 91 10.77 -31.41 26.73
CA GLY A 91 11.01 -30.03 26.29
C GLY A 91 11.54 -29.90 24.86
N THR A 92 11.61 -30.99 24.10
CA THR A 92 12.20 -31.04 22.76
C THR A 92 11.22 -31.62 21.75
N ILE A 93 11.12 -31.00 20.58
CA ILE A 93 10.25 -31.44 19.48
C ILE A 93 11.04 -31.47 18.18
N ALA A 94 10.89 -32.56 17.43
CA ALA A 94 11.43 -32.69 16.08
C ALA A 94 10.29 -32.45 15.09
N ILE A 95 10.21 -31.23 14.54
CA ILE A 95 9.18 -30.89 13.55
C ILE A 95 9.52 -31.59 12.22
N PRO A 96 8.66 -32.48 11.70
CA PRO A 96 8.88 -33.20 10.45
C PRO A 96 9.13 -32.26 9.27
N SER A 97 9.93 -32.70 8.28
CA SER A 97 10.22 -31.89 7.08
C SER A 97 9.05 -31.81 6.11
N ASP A 98 8.13 -32.78 6.15
CA ASP A 98 6.93 -32.76 5.35
C ASP A 98 5.91 -31.74 5.89
N VAL A 99 5.21 -31.10 4.96
CA VAL A 99 4.28 -30.01 5.27
C VAL A 99 3.02 -30.55 5.95
N GLU A 100 2.50 -31.69 5.52
CA GLU A 100 1.26 -32.25 6.04
C GLU A 100 1.36 -32.59 7.53
N SER A 101 2.39 -33.34 7.95
CA SER A 101 2.61 -33.64 9.38
C SER A 101 2.93 -32.38 10.18
N SER A 102 3.63 -31.40 9.59
CA SER A 102 3.86 -30.10 10.22
C SER A 102 2.55 -29.34 10.48
N LEU A 103 1.58 -29.37 9.55
CA LEU A 103 0.26 -28.76 9.71
C LEU A 103 -0.58 -29.47 10.77
N GLN A 104 -0.48 -30.80 10.85
CA GLN A 104 -1.14 -31.58 11.92
C GLN A 104 -0.61 -31.19 13.31
N ILE A 105 0.72 -31.09 13.47
CA ILE A 105 1.33 -30.65 14.72
C ILE A 105 0.95 -29.19 15.02
N LEU A 106 0.91 -28.32 14.00
CA LEU A 106 0.49 -26.93 14.16
C LEU A 106 -0.94 -26.83 14.70
N GLY A 107 -1.86 -27.66 14.20
CA GLY A 107 -3.23 -27.71 14.69
C GLY A 107 -3.33 -28.09 16.16
N LEU A 108 -2.59 -29.12 16.59
CA LEU A 108 -2.55 -29.50 18.01
C LEU A 108 -1.83 -28.47 18.88
N ALA A 109 -0.77 -27.86 18.36
CA ALA A 109 -0.07 -26.79 19.05
C ALA A 109 -0.97 -25.57 19.24
N HIS A 110 -1.88 -25.29 18.30
CA HIS A 110 -2.92 -24.28 18.46
C HIS A 110 -3.97 -24.70 19.49
N GLN A 111 -4.57 -25.88 19.32
CA GLN A 111 -5.62 -26.41 20.20
C GLN A 111 -5.18 -26.51 21.67
N TYR A 112 -3.92 -26.85 21.92
CA TYR A 112 -3.37 -27.03 23.27
C TYR A 112 -2.47 -25.87 23.73
N SER A 113 -2.53 -24.72 23.05
CA SER A 113 -1.88 -23.45 23.45
C SER A 113 -0.34 -23.46 23.50
N PHE A 114 0.32 -24.29 22.68
CA PHE A 114 1.79 -24.29 22.54
C PHE A 114 2.31 -23.25 21.55
N THR A 115 2.27 -21.97 21.93
CA THR A 115 2.63 -20.81 21.09
C THR A 115 4.05 -20.86 20.52
N ASN A 116 5.03 -21.36 21.28
CA ASN A 116 6.41 -21.51 20.82
C ASN A 116 6.52 -22.50 19.64
N ILE A 117 5.76 -23.60 19.68
CA ILE A 117 5.73 -24.59 18.60
C ILE A 117 5.03 -24.00 17.38
N GLN A 118 3.89 -23.32 17.57
CA GLN A 118 3.18 -22.64 16.49
C GLN A 118 4.09 -21.67 15.74
N THR A 119 4.76 -20.77 16.46
CA THR A 119 5.66 -19.76 15.88
C THR A 119 6.81 -20.41 15.11
N THR A 120 7.37 -21.51 15.63
CA THR A 120 8.47 -22.23 14.98
C THR A 120 8.01 -22.90 13.68
N ILE A 121 6.82 -23.53 13.68
CA ILE A 121 6.27 -24.16 12.48
C ILE A 121 5.91 -23.11 11.42
N ILE A 122 5.28 -21.99 11.81
CA ILE A 122 4.94 -20.89 10.88
C ILE A 122 6.21 -20.38 10.18
N LYS A 123 7.29 -20.11 10.93
CA LYS A 123 8.57 -19.66 10.37
C LYS A 123 9.17 -20.68 9.39
N LYS A 124 9.02 -21.99 9.68
CA LYS A 124 9.49 -23.07 8.82
C LYS A 124 8.67 -23.19 7.53
N LEU A 125 7.34 -23.02 7.60
CA LEU A 125 6.43 -23.22 6.47
C LEU A 125 6.54 -22.12 5.42
N LYS A 126 6.76 -20.87 5.84
CA LYS A 126 6.86 -19.70 4.94
C LYS A 126 7.78 -19.91 3.71
N PRO A 127 9.06 -20.30 3.86
CA PRO A 127 9.95 -20.50 2.72
C PRO A 127 9.66 -21.78 1.92
N LEU A 128 8.78 -22.67 2.41
CA LEU A 128 8.45 -23.95 1.77
C LEU A 128 7.15 -23.90 0.95
N LEU A 129 6.48 -22.75 0.91
CA LEU A 129 5.27 -22.55 0.12
C LEU A 129 5.54 -22.78 -1.37
N ASN A 130 4.69 -23.58 -2.01
CA ASN A 130 4.73 -23.87 -3.43
C ASN A 130 3.34 -24.26 -3.95
N LEU A 131 3.22 -24.44 -5.27
CA LEU A 131 1.96 -24.78 -5.97
C LEU A 131 1.33 -26.11 -5.55
N LYS A 132 2.03 -26.98 -4.80
CA LYS A 132 1.47 -28.26 -4.33
C LYS A 132 0.87 -28.16 -2.93
N ASN A 133 1.34 -27.23 -2.10
CA ASN A 133 1.00 -27.20 -0.69
C ASN A 133 0.25 -25.93 -0.24
N VAL A 134 0.29 -24.85 -1.03
CA VAL A 134 -0.22 -23.54 -0.57
C VAL A 134 -1.70 -23.57 -0.19
N CYS A 135 -2.55 -24.34 -0.89
CA CYS A 135 -3.96 -24.46 -0.55
C CYS A 135 -4.22 -25.17 0.78
N ALA A 136 -3.48 -26.25 1.07
CA ALA A 136 -3.57 -26.95 2.35
C ALA A 136 -3.09 -26.07 3.51
N VAL A 137 -2.01 -25.32 3.30
CA VAL A 137 -1.50 -24.37 4.29
C VAL A 137 -2.50 -23.22 4.49
N LEU A 138 -3.10 -22.68 3.42
CA LEU A 138 -4.11 -21.63 3.51
C LEU A 138 -5.36 -22.08 4.28
N ASN A 139 -5.83 -23.31 4.04
CA ASN A 139 -6.94 -23.90 4.81
C ASN A 139 -6.63 -23.95 6.30
N THR A 140 -5.43 -24.43 6.64
CA THR A 140 -4.99 -24.53 8.03
C THR A 140 -4.87 -23.15 8.68
N ALA A 141 -4.29 -22.18 7.96
CA ALA A 141 -4.14 -20.81 8.44
C ALA A 141 -5.50 -20.12 8.65
N ASN A 142 -6.50 -20.38 7.80
CA ASN A 142 -7.87 -19.87 7.95
C ASN A 142 -8.68 -20.59 9.03
N LEU A 143 -8.37 -21.85 9.31
CA LEU A 143 -9.05 -22.65 10.34
C LEU A 143 -8.66 -22.16 11.74
N TYR A 144 -7.38 -21.85 11.94
CA TYR A 144 -6.81 -21.42 13.22
C TYR A 144 -6.53 -19.90 13.30
N ASP A 145 -7.05 -19.13 12.33
CA ASP A 145 -6.88 -17.68 12.19
C ASP A 145 -5.43 -17.18 12.41
N LEU A 146 -4.47 -17.85 11.78
CA LEU A 146 -3.03 -17.56 11.88
C LEU A 146 -2.62 -16.45 10.91
N GLU A 147 -2.79 -15.19 11.30
CA GLU A 147 -2.58 -13.99 10.45
C GLU A 147 -1.22 -13.97 9.73
N GLU A 148 -0.14 -14.28 10.44
CA GLU A 148 1.22 -14.25 9.87
C GLU A 148 1.39 -15.28 8.73
N LEU A 149 0.73 -16.43 8.83
CA LEU A 149 0.75 -17.49 7.82
C LEU A 149 -0.23 -17.19 6.69
N LEU A 150 -1.41 -16.64 7.01
CA LEU A 150 -2.38 -16.15 6.02
C LEU A 150 -1.74 -15.14 5.07
N GLN A 151 -1.04 -14.15 5.60
CA GLN A 151 -0.37 -13.14 4.78
C GLN A 151 0.68 -13.76 3.85
N ALA A 152 1.45 -14.74 4.33
CA ALA A 152 2.45 -15.43 3.51
C ALA A 152 1.80 -16.25 2.38
N CYS A 153 0.74 -17.00 2.68
CA CYS A 153 -0.03 -17.74 1.67
C CYS A 153 -0.65 -16.80 0.63
N HIS A 154 -1.27 -15.71 1.08
CA HIS A 154 -1.87 -14.72 0.20
C HIS A 154 -0.85 -14.04 -0.71
N SER A 155 0.29 -13.59 -0.18
CA SER A 155 1.36 -13.01 -0.99
C SER A 155 1.90 -14.02 -2.03
N PHE A 156 2.08 -15.28 -1.67
CA PHE A 156 2.49 -16.31 -2.62
C PHE A 156 1.43 -16.52 -3.72
N MET A 157 0.15 -16.64 -3.34
CA MET A 157 -0.94 -16.89 -4.29
C MET A 157 -1.22 -15.70 -5.19
N ASP A 158 -1.09 -14.46 -4.70
CA ASP A 158 -1.25 -13.25 -5.53
C ASP A 158 -0.14 -13.17 -6.60
N LEU A 159 1.11 -13.54 -6.26
CA LEU A 159 2.24 -13.57 -7.19
C LEU A 159 2.15 -14.68 -8.24
N ASN A 160 1.47 -15.79 -7.93
CA ASN A 160 1.38 -16.98 -8.79
C ASN A 160 -0.08 -17.31 -9.14
N ALA A 161 -0.95 -16.30 -9.24
CA ALA A 161 -2.39 -16.50 -9.25
C ALA A 161 -2.88 -17.36 -10.43
N SER A 162 -2.31 -17.17 -11.63
CA SER A 162 -2.71 -17.93 -12.81
C SER A 162 -2.31 -19.42 -12.71
N GLU A 163 -1.11 -19.69 -12.20
CA GLU A 163 -0.61 -21.05 -11.95
C GLU A 163 -1.40 -21.73 -10.84
N VAL A 164 -1.71 -21.00 -9.77
CA VAL A 164 -2.50 -21.51 -8.63
C VAL A 164 -3.91 -21.89 -9.09
N VAL A 165 -4.61 -21.03 -9.83
CA VAL A 165 -5.97 -21.28 -10.34
C VAL A 165 -6.03 -22.54 -11.19
N THR A 166 -5.01 -22.78 -12.02
CA THR A 166 -4.97 -23.94 -12.93
C THR A 166 -4.40 -25.20 -12.29
N SER A 167 -3.80 -25.10 -11.10
CA SER A 167 -3.24 -26.24 -10.37
C SER A 167 -4.32 -27.12 -9.74
N ASP A 168 -3.98 -28.40 -9.51
CA ASP A 168 -4.89 -29.33 -8.84
C ASP A 168 -5.18 -28.94 -7.38
N CYS A 169 -4.23 -28.31 -6.69
CA CYS A 169 -4.39 -27.92 -5.29
C CYS A 169 -5.53 -26.90 -5.08
N PHE A 170 -5.93 -26.16 -6.11
CA PHE A 170 -7.06 -25.23 -6.03
C PHE A 170 -8.37 -25.96 -5.65
N SER A 171 -8.51 -27.23 -6.06
CA SER A 171 -9.66 -28.06 -5.73
C SER A 171 -9.72 -28.46 -4.25
N ASP A 172 -8.60 -28.34 -3.53
CA ASP A 172 -8.47 -28.73 -2.12
C ASP A 172 -8.85 -27.60 -1.15
N LEU A 173 -9.11 -26.39 -1.65
CA LEU A 173 -9.53 -25.28 -0.80
C LEU A 173 -10.87 -25.58 -0.13
N SER A 174 -10.98 -25.26 1.16
CA SER A 174 -12.27 -25.24 1.86
C SER A 174 -13.14 -24.10 1.32
N GLN A 175 -14.47 -24.21 1.45
CA GLN A 175 -15.41 -23.16 1.02
C GLN A 175 -15.03 -21.79 1.63
N LYS A 176 -14.72 -21.75 2.94
CA LYS A 176 -14.27 -20.54 3.65
C LYS A 176 -13.00 -19.94 3.02
N SER A 177 -11.99 -20.77 2.75
CA SER A 177 -10.75 -20.29 2.13
C SER A 177 -10.95 -19.81 0.70
N MET A 178 -11.80 -20.49 -0.06
CA MET A 178 -12.11 -20.15 -1.44
C MET A 178 -12.81 -18.79 -1.53
N ILE A 179 -13.85 -18.57 -0.73
CA ILE A 179 -14.57 -17.29 -0.68
C ILE A 179 -13.60 -16.17 -0.31
N LYS A 180 -12.85 -16.32 0.79
CA LYS A 180 -11.87 -15.31 1.23
C LYS A 180 -10.82 -15.03 0.16
N LEU A 181 -10.35 -16.04 -0.59
CA LEU A 181 -9.40 -15.85 -1.68
C LEU A 181 -10.03 -15.08 -2.84
N LEU A 182 -11.24 -15.45 -3.26
CA LEU A 182 -11.96 -14.82 -4.37
C LEU A 182 -12.48 -13.42 -4.02
N GLU A 183 -12.69 -13.08 -2.76
CA GLU A 183 -13.04 -11.70 -2.38
C GLU A 183 -11.86 -10.73 -2.58
N ARG A 184 -10.63 -11.23 -2.56
CA ARG A 184 -9.42 -10.41 -2.74
C ARG A 184 -9.33 -9.87 -4.16
N ASN A 185 -9.21 -8.54 -4.27
CA ASN A 185 -8.93 -7.86 -5.54
C ASN A 185 -7.52 -8.12 -6.08
N THR A 186 -6.61 -8.58 -5.21
CA THR A 186 -5.19 -8.87 -5.51
C THR A 186 -4.95 -10.22 -6.18
N PHE A 187 -5.90 -11.17 -6.08
CA PHE A 187 -5.72 -12.51 -6.64
C PHE A 187 -6.03 -12.50 -8.14
N VAL A 188 -5.03 -12.22 -8.97
CA VAL A 188 -5.25 -11.79 -10.36
C VAL A 188 -4.92 -12.89 -11.35
N ALA A 189 -5.96 -13.51 -11.89
CA ALA A 189 -5.89 -14.43 -13.01
C ALA A 189 -7.00 -14.07 -14.01
N PRO A 190 -6.92 -14.51 -15.28
CA PRO A 190 -8.03 -14.37 -16.22
C PRO A 190 -9.32 -14.89 -15.58
N GLU A 191 -10.34 -14.05 -15.44
CA GLU A 191 -11.54 -14.40 -14.67
C GLU A 191 -12.23 -15.65 -15.25
N ILE A 192 -12.09 -15.89 -16.55
CA ILE A 192 -12.55 -17.11 -17.21
C ILE A 192 -11.87 -18.38 -16.68
N GLU A 193 -10.58 -18.33 -16.35
CA GLU A 193 -9.87 -19.46 -15.74
C GLU A 193 -10.30 -19.64 -14.27
N ILE A 194 -10.49 -18.53 -13.54
CA ILE A 194 -11.08 -18.57 -12.19
C ILE A 194 -12.43 -19.27 -12.24
N PHE A 195 -13.30 -18.87 -13.17
CA PHE A 195 -14.60 -19.50 -13.37
C PHE A 195 -14.51 -21.00 -13.65
N LYS A 196 -13.63 -21.42 -14.56
CA LYS A 196 -13.46 -22.85 -14.88
C LYS A 196 -13.04 -23.65 -13.65
N SER A 197 -12.09 -23.14 -12.87
CA SER A 197 -11.60 -23.81 -11.67
C SER A 197 -12.63 -23.80 -10.54
N VAL A 198 -13.37 -22.71 -10.35
CA VAL A 198 -14.49 -22.63 -9.41
C VAL A 198 -15.62 -23.58 -9.83
N ALA A 199 -15.97 -23.64 -11.11
CA ALA A 199 -16.97 -24.58 -11.63
C ALA A 199 -16.55 -26.04 -11.42
N LYS A 200 -15.26 -26.36 -11.57
CA LYS A 200 -14.70 -27.68 -11.21
C LYS A 200 -14.84 -27.92 -9.70
N TRP A 201 -14.48 -26.94 -8.87
CA TRP A 201 -14.58 -27.03 -7.41
C TRP A 201 -16.03 -27.25 -6.92
N CYS A 202 -16.99 -26.47 -7.42
CA CYS A 202 -18.42 -26.59 -7.05
C CYS A 202 -18.97 -27.98 -7.39
N LYS A 203 -18.54 -28.59 -8.50
CA LYS A 203 -18.91 -29.96 -8.86
C LYS A 203 -18.34 -31.01 -7.91
N ILE A 204 -17.13 -30.80 -7.38
CA ILE A 204 -16.47 -31.72 -6.45
C ILE A 204 -17.12 -31.66 -5.06
N HIS A 205 -17.37 -30.44 -4.56
CA HIS A 205 -17.81 -30.20 -3.18
C HIS A 205 -19.33 -30.08 -3.03
N ASN A 206 -20.09 -30.14 -4.11
CA ASN A 206 -21.55 -29.98 -4.13
C ASN A 206 -21.99 -28.72 -3.36
N ASP A 207 -21.49 -27.56 -3.78
CA ASP A 207 -21.70 -26.25 -3.14
C ASP A 207 -23.17 -25.83 -3.17
N VAL A 208 -23.96 -26.30 -2.19
CA VAL A 208 -25.43 -26.21 -2.19
C VAL A 208 -25.93 -24.76 -2.19
N ASP A 209 -25.17 -23.85 -1.59
CA ASP A 209 -25.57 -22.45 -1.40
C ASP A 209 -25.08 -21.51 -2.52
N ASP A 210 -24.38 -22.06 -3.53
CA ASP A 210 -23.77 -21.30 -4.63
C ASP A 210 -22.93 -20.09 -4.15
N LEU A 211 -22.34 -20.17 -2.95
CA LEU A 211 -21.62 -19.05 -2.35
C LEU A 211 -20.31 -18.78 -3.09
N VAL A 212 -19.61 -19.84 -3.50
CA VAL A 212 -18.32 -19.69 -4.16
C VAL A 212 -18.48 -19.16 -5.58
N ILE A 213 -19.46 -19.69 -6.32
CA ILE A 213 -19.68 -19.28 -7.71
C ILE A 213 -20.10 -17.79 -7.80
N GLN A 214 -20.79 -17.27 -6.79
CA GLN A 214 -21.15 -15.85 -6.70
C GLN A 214 -19.94 -14.91 -6.55
N CYS A 215 -18.79 -15.42 -6.11
CA CYS A 215 -17.55 -14.62 -6.03
C CYS A 215 -16.88 -14.40 -7.40
N VAL A 216 -17.34 -15.05 -8.45
CA VAL A 216 -16.83 -14.88 -9.83
C VAL A 216 -17.37 -13.58 -10.43
N ARG A 217 -16.48 -12.72 -10.92
CA ARG A 217 -16.79 -11.37 -11.42
C ARG A 217 -17.06 -11.40 -12.91
N LEU A 218 -18.26 -11.82 -13.30
CA LEU A 218 -18.67 -11.96 -14.71
C LEU A 218 -18.36 -10.72 -15.58
N SER A 219 -18.52 -9.51 -15.03
CA SER A 219 -18.22 -8.25 -15.72
C SER A 219 -16.74 -8.05 -16.09
N SER A 220 -15.85 -8.88 -15.55
CA SER A 220 -14.40 -8.88 -15.85
C SER A 220 -14.01 -9.90 -16.94
N MET A 221 -14.98 -10.58 -17.54
CA MET A 221 -14.78 -11.50 -18.67
C MET A 221 -15.10 -10.81 -20.01
N THR A 222 -14.74 -11.46 -21.12
CA THR A 222 -15.24 -11.04 -22.43
C THR A 222 -16.65 -11.54 -22.68
N VAL A 223 -17.40 -10.86 -23.56
CA VAL A 223 -18.73 -11.34 -24.01
C VAL A 223 -18.63 -12.74 -24.64
N VAL A 224 -17.53 -13.02 -25.34
CA VAL A 224 -17.27 -14.34 -25.96
C VAL A 224 -17.14 -15.42 -24.89
N ASP A 225 -16.39 -15.16 -23.81
CA ASP A 225 -16.22 -16.12 -22.72
C ASP A 225 -17.55 -16.41 -22.01
N ILE A 226 -18.34 -15.36 -21.76
CA ILE A 226 -19.66 -15.51 -21.14
C ILE A 226 -20.55 -16.41 -22.01
N VAL A 227 -20.67 -16.14 -23.31
CA VAL A 227 -21.57 -16.88 -24.20
C VAL A 227 -21.08 -18.30 -24.48
N SER A 228 -19.77 -18.48 -24.68
CA SER A 228 -19.21 -19.78 -25.09
C SER A 228 -18.93 -20.74 -23.93
N THR A 229 -18.66 -20.23 -22.73
CA THR A 229 -18.17 -21.04 -21.60
C THR A 229 -19.05 -20.93 -20.36
N VAL A 230 -19.43 -19.72 -19.94
CA VAL A 230 -20.21 -19.53 -18.70
C VAL A 230 -21.67 -19.92 -18.92
N TRP A 231 -22.30 -19.44 -19.98
CA TRP A 231 -23.72 -19.68 -20.27
C TRP A 231 -24.05 -21.18 -20.38
N PRO A 232 -23.28 -22.02 -21.09
CA PRO A 232 -23.57 -23.44 -21.20
C PRO A 232 -23.42 -24.22 -19.89
N SER A 233 -22.69 -23.67 -18.90
CA SER A 233 -22.47 -24.33 -17.60
C SER A 233 -23.74 -24.43 -16.75
N LYS A 234 -24.72 -23.54 -16.97
CA LYS A 234 -25.94 -23.38 -16.16
C LYS A 234 -25.69 -23.07 -14.68
N LEU A 235 -24.53 -22.53 -14.34
CA LEU A 235 -24.18 -22.12 -12.97
C LEU A 235 -24.66 -20.70 -12.62
N PHE A 236 -25.22 -19.96 -13.59
CA PHE A 236 -25.77 -18.63 -13.39
C PHE A 236 -27.11 -18.48 -14.10
N ASP A 237 -28.00 -17.69 -13.49
CA ASP A 237 -29.27 -17.32 -14.11
C ASP A 237 -29.06 -16.40 -15.31
N CYS A 238 -29.99 -16.49 -16.28
CA CYS A 238 -29.96 -15.69 -17.50
C CYS A 238 -29.93 -14.18 -17.19
N ASP A 239 -30.64 -13.72 -16.17
CA ASP A 239 -30.68 -12.29 -15.80
C ASP A 239 -29.32 -11.77 -15.32
N LYS A 240 -28.57 -12.57 -14.53
CA LYS A 240 -27.22 -12.22 -14.09
C LYS A 240 -26.25 -12.15 -15.27
N LEU A 241 -26.35 -13.09 -16.21
CA LEU A 241 -25.52 -13.11 -17.41
C LEU A 241 -25.82 -11.89 -18.31
N LEU A 242 -27.09 -11.57 -18.53
CA LEU A 242 -27.50 -10.40 -19.31
C LEU A 242 -27.06 -9.09 -18.65
N GLN A 243 -27.13 -9.00 -17.33
CA GLN A 243 -26.63 -7.84 -16.58
C GLN A 243 -25.11 -7.68 -16.77
N ALA A 244 -24.34 -8.76 -16.63
CA ALA A 244 -22.89 -8.73 -16.82
C ALA A 244 -22.51 -8.30 -18.24
N ILE A 245 -23.20 -8.82 -19.27
CA ILE A 245 -22.99 -8.40 -20.66
C ILE A 245 -23.31 -6.91 -20.84
N ALA A 246 -24.41 -6.42 -20.26
CA ALA A 246 -24.77 -5.00 -20.32
C ALA A 246 -23.72 -4.11 -19.64
N GLU A 247 -23.10 -4.57 -18.55
CA GLU A 247 -21.99 -3.89 -17.88
C GLU A 247 -20.72 -3.88 -18.75
N ILE A 248 -20.36 -5.01 -19.37
CA ILE A 248 -19.20 -5.12 -20.29
C ILE A 248 -19.36 -4.21 -21.51
N VAL A 249 -20.57 -4.12 -22.07
CA VAL A 249 -20.90 -3.29 -23.25
C VAL A 249 -21.10 -1.81 -22.87
N GLY A 250 -21.06 -1.46 -21.58
CA GLY A 250 -21.10 -0.07 -21.11
C GLY A 250 -22.50 0.55 -21.03
N VAL A 251 -23.56 -0.27 -20.94
CA VAL A 251 -24.96 0.18 -20.84
C VAL A 251 -25.33 0.58 -19.39
N LYS A 252 -24.57 0.15 -18.37
CA LYS A 252 -24.77 0.50 -16.96
C LYS A 252 -23.47 0.89 -16.25
N THR A 253 -23.51 1.95 -15.45
CA THR A 253 -22.38 2.52 -14.70
C THR A 253 -22.41 2.10 -13.22
N LYS A 254 -22.33 0.80 -12.92
CA LYS A 254 -21.98 0.38 -11.54
C LYS A 254 -20.48 0.13 -11.46
N THR A 255 -19.92 0.47 -10.31
CA THR A 255 -18.52 0.25 -9.94
C THR A 255 -18.21 -1.26 -9.97
N SER A 256 -17.76 -1.76 -11.12
CA SER A 256 -17.28 -3.13 -11.25
C SER A 256 -16.04 -3.32 -10.38
N THR A 257 -16.10 -4.23 -9.42
CA THR A 257 -14.94 -4.68 -8.63
C THR A 257 -14.12 -5.64 -9.47
N SER A 258 -13.36 -5.16 -10.45
CA SER A 258 -12.46 -6.01 -11.25
C SER A 258 -11.24 -6.43 -10.43
N ARG A 259 -10.76 -7.67 -10.64
CA ARG A 259 -9.44 -8.08 -10.14
C ARG A 259 -8.39 -7.41 -11.01
N GLY A 260 -7.28 -6.96 -10.44
CA GLY A 260 -6.19 -6.37 -11.20
C GLY A 260 -4.91 -6.35 -10.40
N PHE A 261 -3.78 -6.52 -11.09
CA PHE A 261 -2.48 -6.61 -10.46
C PHE A 261 -2.15 -5.27 -9.79
N TYR A 262 -1.84 -5.27 -8.51
CA TYR A 262 -1.22 -4.11 -7.88
C TYR A 262 -0.29 -4.59 -6.79
N LEU A 263 0.90 -3.98 -6.78
CA LEU A 263 1.84 -4.10 -5.68
C LEU A 263 1.65 -2.85 -4.83
N LEU A 264 1.18 -3.04 -3.61
CA LEU A 264 0.93 -1.95 -2.68
C LEU A 264 2.26 -1.26 -2.37
N ASP A 265 2.28 0.06 -2.54
CA ASP A 265 3.43 0.91 -2.25
C ASP A 265 4.69 0.68 -3.11
N GLU A 266 4.65 -0.19 -4.11
CA GLU A 266 5.78 -0.48 -5.01
C GLU A 266 5.68 0.23 -6.36
N ASN A 267 6.83 0.60 -6.93
CA ASN A 267 6.90 1.25 -8.23
C ASN A 267 6.81 0.22 -9.36
N LEU A 268 5.70 0.21 -10.08
CA LEU A 268 5.45 -0.67 -11.23
C LEU A 268 6.17 -0.22 -12.50
N ALA A 269 6.61 1.04 -12.56
CA ALA A 269 7.31 1.60 -13.72
C ALA A 269 8.84 1.40 -13.59
N THR A 270 9.27 0.15 -13.42
CA THR A 270 10.69 -0.24 -13.34
C THR A 270 10.99 -1.43 -14.24
N ALA A 271 12.27 -1.59 -14.60
CA ALA A 271 12.73 -2.74 -15.38
C ALA A 271 12.52 -4.08 -14.63
N GLU A 272 12.61 -4.08 -13.29
CA GLU A 272 12.34 -5.26 -12.45
C GLU A 272 10.89 -5.76 -12.61
N HIS A 273 9.95 -4.85 -12.83
CA HIS A 273 8.55 -5.15 -13.11
C HIS A 273 8.25 -5.27 -14.62
N ASN A 274 9.28 -5.47 -15.44
CA ASN A 274 9.18 -5.56 -16.91
C ASN A 274 8.51 -4.34 -17.58
N ALA A 275 8.56 -3.17 -16.95
CA ALA A 275 8.09 -1.94 -17.57
C ALA A 275 9.13 -1.39 -18.55
N GLU A 276 8.64 -0.84 -19.66
CA GLU A 276 9.47 -0.30 -20.73
C GLU A 276 8.90 1.01 -21.28
N VAL A 277 9.76 1.87 -21.83
CA VAL A 277 9.33 3.08 -22.54
C VAL A 277 9.29 2.76 -24.03
N ILE A 278 8.08 2.69 -24.60
CA ILE A 278 7.86 2.27 -25.99
C ILE A 278 7.83 3.44 -26.98
N LEU A 279 7.69 4.68 -26.49
CA LEU A 279 7.73 5.89 -27.30
C LEU A 279 8.37 7.04 -26.52
N GLY A 280 9.24 7.80 -27.18
CA GLY A 280 9.96 8.96 -26.62
C GLY A 280 11.43 8.98 -27.04
N THR A 281 12.13 10.07 -26.76
CA THR A 281 13.56 10.24 -27.05
C THR A 281 14.37 10.23 -25.75
N ASN A 282 15.56 9.64 -25.77
CA ASN A 282 16.49 9.56 -24.61
C ASN A 282 15.86 8.95 -23.34
N THR A 283 15.10 7.88 -23.50
CA THR A 283 14.21 7.32 -22.46
C THR A 283 14.85 6.30 -21.53
N ALA A 284 16.11 5.88 -21.79
CA ALA A 284 16.78 4.78 -21.09
C ALA A 284 16.83 4.93 -19.55
N TRP A 285 16.80 6.16 -19.05
CA TRP A 285 16.91 6.51 -17.63
C TRP A 285 15.56 6.79 -16.96
N LEU A 286 14.50 6.92 -17.75
CA LEU A 286 13.20 7.42 -17.27
C LEU A 286 12.62 6.55 -16.14
N LEU A 287 12.85 5.23 -16.23
CA LEU A 287 12.32 4.22 -15.31
C LEU A 287 13.34 3.70 -14.28
N THR A 288 14.60 4.15 -14.35
CA THR A 288 15.65 3.69 -13.42
C THR A 288 15.83 4.61 -12.21
N GLY A 289 15.27 5.82 -12.24
CA GLY A 289 15.36 6.77 -11.11
C GLY A 289 16.76 7.38 -10.90
N ASP A 290 17.74 7.06 -11.76
CA ASP A 290 19.13 7.53 -11.68
C ASP A 290 19.34 9.00 -12.11
N GLY A 291 18.29 9.82 -12.04
CA GLY A 291 18.28 11.25 -12.39
C GLY A 291 19.14 12.17 -11.49
N LYS A 292 20.21 11.65 -10.88
CA LYS A 292 21.21 12.43 -10.13
C LYS A 292 22.13 13.24 -11.03
N LEU A 293 22.13 13.00 -12.35
CA LEU A 293 22.88 13.78 -13.32
C LEU A 293 21.95 14.74 -14.08
N GLU A 294 22.21 16.04 -13.95
CA GLU A 294 21.45 17.15 -14.56
C GLU A 294 21.35 17.08 -16.11
N SER A 295 22.11 16.19 -16.75
CA SER A 295 22.19 16.00 -18.20
C SER A 295 21.36 14.84 -18.76
N LYS A 296 20.60 14.10 -17.93
CA LYS A 296 19.81 12.93 -18.37
C LYS A 296 18.31 13.20 -18.23
N PHE A 297 17.66 13.44 -19.36
CA PHE A 297 16.21 13.59 -19.46
C PHE A 297 15.67 12.91 -20.71
N ALA A 298 14.51 12.28 -20.59
CA ALA A 298 13.69 11.87 -21.71
C ALA A 298 12.90 13.07 -22.24
N TYR A 299 12.61 13.09 -23.53
CA TYR A 299 11.78 14.15 -24.10
C TYR A 299 10.96 13.74 -25.32
N HIS A 300 10.00 14.58 -25.67
CA HIS A 300 9.35 14.57 -26.98
C HIS A 300 9.11 16.01 -27.46
N ILE A 301 8.94 16.18 -28.77
CA ILE A 301 8.59 17.48 -29.37
C ILE A 301 7.11 17.75 -29.08
N ILE A 302 6.78 18.99 -28.70
CA ILE A 302 5.43 19.47 -28.47
C ILE A 302 4.80 19.84 -29.82
N ASP A 303 4.10 18.88 -30.42
CA ASP A 303 3.45 19.00 -31.74
C ASP A 303 1.94 18.67 -31.71
N GLY A 304 1.40 18.43 -30.51
CA GLY A 304 0.00 18.04 -30.28
C GLY A 304 -0.34 16.57 -30.59
N LYS A 305 0.61 15.74 -31.01
CA LYS A 305 0.40 14.31 -31.35
C LYS A 305 1.35 13.37 -30.62
N SER A 306 2.61 13.79 -30.54
CA SER A 306 3.72 13.09 -29.93
C SER A 306 3.63 13.12 -28.41
N GLY A 307 4.12 12.07 -27.76
CA GLY A 307 4.17 11.94 -26.32
C GLY A 307 5.13 10.83 -25.91
N ILE A 308 5.44 10.75 -24.63
CA ILE A 308 6.21 9.63 -24.09
C ILE A 308 5.21 8.55 -23.65
N ILE A 309 5.40 7.30 -24.09
CA ILE A 309 4.55 6.19 -23.71
C ILE A 309 5.34 5.17 -22.90
N VAL A 310 4.90 4.94 -21.68
CA VAL A 310 5.40 3.91 -20.77
C VAL A 310 4.41 2.74 -20.80
N LYS A 311 4.92 1.53 -21.01
CA LYS A 311 4.17 0.27 -20.93
C LYS A 311 4.59 -0.45 -19.64
N LEU A 312 3.63 -0.73 -18.77
CA LEU A 312 3.84 -1.57 -17.59
C LEU A 312 3.98 -3.04 -18.01
N GLY A 313 4.71 -3.84 -17.22
CA GLY A 313 4.93 -5.25 -17.52
C GLY A 313 3.65 -6.08 -17.56
N ALA A 314 2.62 -5.67 -16.81
CA ALA A 314 1.28 -6.25 -16.82
C ALA A 314 0.21 -5.15 -16.63
N PRO A 315 -1.04 -5.38 -17.11
CA PRO A 315 -2.18 -4.53 -16.75
C PRO A 315 -2.33 -4.46 -15.22
N SER A 316 -2.15 -3.26 -14.68
CA SER A 316 -2.06 -3.04 -13.24
C SER A 316 -2.97 -1.91 -12.78
N PHE A 317 -3.46 -1.97 -11.53
CA PHE A 317 -4.14 -0.83 -10.93
C PHE A 317 -3.12 0.20 -10.46
N VAL A 318 -3.35 1.45 -10.84
CA VAL A 318 -2.56 2.61 -10.44
C VAL A 318 -3.50 3.72 -9.98
N ASN A 319 -3.08 4.47 -8.97
CA ASN A 319 -3.80 5.64 -8.46
C ASN A 319 -2.87 6.79 -8.06
N HIS A 320 -1.55 6.59 -8.22
CA HIS A 320 -0.54 7.56 -7.89
C HIS A 320 0.61 7.53 -8.90
N PHE A 321 0.92 8.69 -9.48
CA PHE A 321 2.11 8.87 -10.31
C PHE A 321 3.05 9.87 -9.67
N LYS A 322 4.36 9.63 -9.80
CA LYS A 322 5.39 10.64 -9.58
C LYS A 322 6.08 10.92 -10.90
N LEU A 323 6.17 12.19 -11.24
CA LEU A 323 6.77 12.67 -12.46
C LEU A 323 7.74 13.78 -12.09
N ARG A 324 9.02 13.64 -12.44
CA ARG A 324 10.02 14.70 -12.23
C ARG A 324 10.27 15.43 -13.54
N LEU A 325 9.83 16.67 -13.63
CA LEU A 325 10.13 17.55 -14.76
C LEU A 325 11.54 18.12 -14.61
N TRP A 326 12.18 18.44 -15.72
CA TRP A 326 13.48 19.13 -15.69
C TRP A 326 13.34 20.53 -15.09
N ASP A 327 14.15 20.86 -14.09
CA ASP A 327 14.04 22.09 -13.29
C ASP A 327 15.37 22.83 -13.11
N GLY A 328 16.31 22.64 -14.04
CA GLY A 328 17.64 23.28 -14.02
C GLY A 328 17.62 24.79 -14.29
N ASP A 329 16.50 25.35 -14.74
CA ASP A 329 16.25 26.78 -14.84
C ASP A 329 14.80 27.14 -14.44
N THR A 330 14.36 28.35 -14.76
CA THR A 330 13.04 28.89 -14.38
C THR A 330 11.90 28.49 -15.32
N ARG A 331 12.16 27.61 -16.30
CA ARG A 331 11.12 27.16 -17.23
C ARG A 331 10.00 26.40 -16.54
N SER A 332 8.84 26.49 -17.16
CA SER A 332 7.64 25.76 -16.77
C SER A 332 7.11 24.94 -17.94
N TYR A 333 6.36 23.89 -17.61
CA TYR A 333 5.74 23.01 -18.57
C TYR A 333 4.25 22.85 -18.30
N SER A 334 3.46 22.66 -19.34
CA SER A 334 2.08 22.19 -19.24
C SER A 334 1.94 20.84 -19.89
N TYR A 335 1.10 19.96 -19.36
CA TYR A 335 0.99 18.58 -19.84
C TYR A 335 -0.33 17.92 -19.43
N TYR A 336 -0.65 16.80 -20.07
CA TYR A 336 -1.68 15.89 -19.60
C TYR A 336 -1.17 14.46 -19.63
N ILE A 337 -1.79 13.59 -18.82
CA ILE A 337 -1.48 12.17 -18.76
C ILE A 337 -2.75 11.38 -19.08
N SER A 338 -2.63 10.46 -20.03
CA SER A 338 -3.67 9.51 -20.41
C SER A 338 -3.23 8.08 -20.15
N VAL A 339 -4.18 7.22 -19.82
CA VAL A 339 -3.96 5.79 -19.60
C VAL A 339 -4.77 4.96 -20.58
N SER A 340 -4.29 3.75 -20.87
CA SER A 340 -4.94 2.80 -21.78
C SER A 340 -4.59 1.36 -21.39
N LEU A 341 -5.46 0.43 -21.77
CA LEU A 341 -5.19 -1.02 -21.71
C LEU A 341 -4.71 -1.58 -23.06
N ASP A 342 -4.92 -0.87 -24.17
CA ASP A 342 -4.78 -1.43 -25.52
C ASP A 342 -4.07 -0.49 -26.52
N GLN A 343 -3.61 0.68 -26.07
CA GLN A 343 -3.07 1.79 -26.88
C GLN A 343 -4.04 2.41 -27.90
N LYS A 344 -5.30 1.99 -27.93
CA LYS A 344 -6.33 2.51 -28.85
C LYS A 344 -7.29 3.43 -28.11
N ASN A 345 -7.78 2.96 -26.97
CA ASN A 345 -8.72 3.67 -26.12
C ASN A 345 -7.95 4.37 -25.00
N TRP A 346 -7.86 5.69 -25.09
CA TRP A 346 -7.13 6.52 -24.13
C TRP A 346 -8.09 7.30 -23.25
N ARG A 347 -7.84 7.30 -21.94
CA ARG A 347 -8.55 8.11 -20.96
C ARG A 347 -7.58 9.09 -20.31
N THR A 348 -7.86 10.39 -20.44
CA THR A 348 -7.12 11.42 -19.69
C THR A 348 -7.49 11.36 -18.21
N ILE A 349 -6.49 11.25 -17.34
CA ILE A 349 -6.67 11.16 -15.90
C ILE A 349 -6.06 12.34 -15.14
N ILE A 350 -5.09 13.02 -15.75
CA ILE A 350 -4.51 14.28 -15.27
C ILE A 350 -4.50 15.24 -16.45
N ASP A 351 -5.08 16.42 -16.28
CA ASP A 351 -5.09 17.47 -17.29
C ASP A 351 -4.56 18.80 -16.72
N TYR A 352 -3.25 19.01 -16.92
CA TYR A 352 -2.55 20.26 -16.63
C TYR A 352 -2.13 20.97 -17.92
N SER A 353 -2.91 20.82 -19.01
CA SER A 353 -2.57 21.36 -20.33
C SER A 353 -2.51 22.89 -20.40
N ARG A 354 -3.00 23.56 -19.35
CA ARG A 354 -3.01 25.03 -19.19
C ARG A 354 -2.42 25.48 -17.85
N ILE A 355 -1.78 24.58 -17.12
CA ILE A 355 -1.19 24.87 -15.82
C ILE A 355 0.33 24.79 -15.96
N SER A 356 1.05 25.77 -15.43
CA SER A 356 2.51 25.84 -15.51
C SER A 356 3.17 25.07 -14.36
N CYS A 357 3.61 23.85 -14.62
CA CYS A 357 4.28 22.98 -13.66
C CYS A 357 5.81 23.01 -13.79
N ARG A 358 6.52 22.62 -12.73
CA ARG A 358 8.00 22.43 -12.74
C ARG A 358 8.48 21.45 -11.68
N SER A 359 9.66 20.86 -11.87
CA SER A 359 10.25 19.96 -10.86
C SER A 359 9.34 18.76 -10.53
N ASP A 360 9.30 18.33 -9.28
CA ASP A 360 8.57 17.16 -8.81
C ASP A 360 7.05 17.35 -8.85
N GLN A 361 6.37 16.41 -9.51
CA GLN A 361 4.92 16.32 -9.61
C GLN A 361 4.44 15.05 -8.92
N VAL A 362 3.64 15.22 -7.87
CA VAL A 362 3.01 14.18 -7.06
C VAL A 362 1.52 14.18 -7.41
N LEU A 363 1.09 13.17 -8.15
CA LEU A 363 -0.22 13.13 -8.79
C LEU A 363 -1.05 11.99 -8.21
N PHE A 364 -2.25 12.29 -7.74
CA PHE A 364 -3.21 11.31 -7.23
C PHE A 364 -4.51 11.39 -8.02
N PHE A 365 -5.10 10.23 -8.30
CA PHE A 365 -6.32 10.13 -9.11
C PHE A 365 -7.10 8.87 -8.72
N ASN A 366 -8.34 8.79 -9.18
CA ASN A 366 -9.17 7.61 -8.94
C ASN A 366 -8.53 6.38 -9.58
N GLN A 367 -8.44 5.27 -8.84
CA GLN A 367 -7.84 4.00 -9.30
C GLN A 367 -8.26 3.64 -10.73
N GLN A 368 -7.25 3.40 -11.58
CA GLN A 368 -7.44 2.97 -12.97
C GLN A 368 -6.66 1.69 -13.23
N MET A 369 -7.28 0.73 -13.92
CA MET A 369 -6.55 -0.37 -14.52
C MET A 369 -5.82 0.15 -15.76
N THR A 370 -4.51 -0.05 -15.81
CA THR A 370 -3.61 0.60 -16.77
C THR A 370 -2.53 -0.37 -17.22
N GLN A 371 -2.28 -0.44 -18.52
CA GLN A 371 -1.09 -1.09 -19.08
C GLN A 371 -0.18 -0.08 -19.77
N TYR A 372 -0.76 0.95 -20.37
CA TYR A 372 -0.06 1.99 -21.12
C TYR A 372 -0.34 3.35 -20.52
N ILE A 373 0.70 4.15 -20.34
CA ILE A 373 0.65 5.50 -19.78
C ILE A 373 1.28 6.43 -20.82
N LYS A 374 0.52 7.41 -21.30
CA LYS A 374 0.99 8.41 -22.26
C LYS A 374 1.06 9.77 -21.59
N ILE A 375 2.26 10.34 -21.55
CA ILE A 375 2.57 11.65 -20.99
C ILE A 375 2.79 12.60 -22.16
N VAL A 376 2.00 13.66 -22.23
CA VAL A 376 2.01 14.60 -23.37
C VAL A 376 2.21 16.02 -22.87
N GLY A 377 3.38 16.58 -23.18
CA GLY A 377 3.64 18.00 -23.05
C GLY A 377 2.84 18.82 -24.05
N THR A 378 2.33 19.95 -23.58
CA THR A 378 1.51 20.91 -24.36
C THR A 378 2.14 22.29 -24.42
N GLN A 379 2.94 22.66 -23.41
CA GLN A 379 3.70 23.90 -23.39
C GLN A 379 5.06 23.70 -22.71
N ASN A 380 6.05 24.45 -23.15
CA ASN A 380 7.30 24.72 -22.46
C ASN A 380 7.66 26.19 -22.71
N THR A 381 7.99 26.93 -21.67
CA THR A 381 8.22 28.38 -21.73
C THR A 381 9.54 28.80 -22.39
N ILE A 382 10.44 27.86 -22.71
CA ILE A 382 11.76 28.13 -23.30
C ILE A 382 11.92 27.54 -24.71
N ASN A 383 11.52 26.29 -24.95
CA ASN A 383 11.67 25.64 -26.25
C ASN A 383 10.47 24.72 -26.57
N SER A 384 10.53 24.00 -27.69
CA SER A 384 9.44 23.12 -28.14
C SER A 384 9.55 21.67 -27.67
N GLU A 385 10.34 21.39 -26.63
CA GLU A 385 10.59 20.03 -26.13
C GLU A 385 10.04 19.86 -24.71
N PHE A 386 9.33 18.76 -24.44
CA PHE A 386 8.83 18.45 -23.10
C PHE A 386 9.79 17.47 -22.41
N HIS A 387 10.44 17.89 -21.32
CA HIS A 387 11.50 17.13 -20.67
C HIS A 387 11.05 16.47 -19.37
N ILE A 388 11.37 15.19 -19.22
CA ILE A 388 11.09 14.38 -18.04
C ILE A 388 12.39 13.72 -17.56
N ILE A 389 12.70 13.87 -16.28
CA ILE A 389 13.85 13.23 -15.63
C ILE A 389 13.51 11.81 -15.19
N SER A 390 12.39 11.62 -14.50
CA SER A 390 11.94 10.31 -14.02
C SER A 390 10.42 10.19 -14.00
N PHE A 391 9.94 8.96 -14.12
CA PHE A 391 8.53 8.61 -14.00
C PHE A 391 8.36 7.35 -13.15
N GLU A 392 7.39 7.37 -12.25
CA GLU A 392 7.09 6.28 -11.34
C GLU A 392 5.56 6.10 -11.26
N ALA A 393 5.11 4.85 -11.16
CA ALA A 393 3.71 4.50 -11.10
C ALA A 393 3.41 3.55 -9.93
N TYR A 394 2.43 3.92 -9.10
CA TYR A 394 2.14 3.24 -7.85
C TYR A 394 0.64 2.96 -7.68
N PHE A 395 0.38 1.99 -6.82
CA PHE A 395 -0.87 1.86 -6.09
C PHE A 395 -0.67 2.18 -4.60
N LYS A 396 -1.45 3.12 -4.07
CA LYS A 396 -1.37 3.61 -2.68
C LYS A 396 -2.73 3.49 -2.00
N ASN A 397 -2.79 2.92 -0.80
CA ASN A 397 -4.02 2.92 0.02
C ASN A 397 -4.24 4.28 0.69
N ASN A 398 -3.16 4.89 1.17
CA ASN A 398 -3.21 6.18 1.83
C ASN A 398 -3.01 7.29 0.79
N VAL A 399 -4.11 7.96 0.44
CA VAL A 399 -4.14 9.05 -0.54
C VAL A 399 -4.40 10.36 0.22
N PRO A 400 -3.68 11.46 -0.05
CA PRO A 400 -3.95 12.75 0.57
C PRO A 400 -5.32 13.28 0.15
N THR A 401 -5.82 14.27 0.90
CA THR A 401 -7.02 15.01 0.49
C THR A 401 -6.78 15.68 -0.87
N THR A 402 -7.67 15.43 -1.82
CA THR A 402 -7.63 16.05 -3.15
C THR A 402 -9.00 16.58 -3.56
N THR A 403 -9.01 17.65 -4.35
CA THR A 403 -10.19 18.15 -5.05
C THR A 403 -9.90 18.07 -6.55
N ASN A 404 -10.70 17.29 -7.29
CA ASN A 404 -10.49 17.02 -8.72
C ASN A 404 -9.07 16.54 -9.07
N GLY A 405 -8.46 15.71 -8.21
CA GLY A 405 -7.11 15.17 -8.40
C GLY A 405 -5.96 16.13 -8.04
N ILE A 406 -6.26 17.36 -7.63
CA ILE A 406 -5.25 18.32 -7.14
C ILE A 406 -5.19 18.25 -5.61
N ILE A 407 -3.97 18.20 -5.06
CA ILE A 407 -3.73 18.04 -3.62
C ILE A 407 -4.21 19.29 -2.85
N CYS A 408 -4.90 19.05 -1.74
CA CYS A 408 -5.27 20.02 -0.72
C CYS A 408 -4.32 19.88 0.48
N PRO A 409 -3.14 20.52 0.45
CA PRO A 409 -2.14 20.35 1.51
C PRO A 409 -2.65 20.93 2.84
N ASN A 410 -2.22 20.31 3.94
CA ASN A 410 -2.37 20.82 5.31
C ASN A 410 -1.00 21.17 5.94
N TYR A 411 0.03 21.31 5.11
CA TYR A 411 1.41 21.59 5.46
C TYR A 411 1.98 22.62 4.47
N ASN A 412 3.01 23.38 4.87
CA ASN A 412 3.62 24.38 4.00
C ASN A 412 4.28 23.74 2.75
N VAL A 413 3.83 24.13 1.56
CA VAL A 413 4.41 23.73 0.25
C VAL A 413 5.31 24.81 -0.36
N ALA A 414 5.35 26.00 0.22
CA ALA A 414 6.22 27.10 -0.21
C ALA A 414 7.60 27.02 0.47
N THR A 415 8.32 25.91 0.30
CA THR A 415 9.66 25.68 0.86
C THR A 415 10.64 25.17 -0.19
N LEU A 416 11.94 25.32 0.05
CA LEU A 416 12.98 24.84 -0.88
C LEU A 416 13.00 23.30 -0.99
N ASP A 417 12.68 22.56 0.08
CA ASP A 417 12.61 21.09 0.05
C ASP A 417 11.43 20.60 -0.81
N LYS A 418 10.34 21.37 -0.86
CA LYS A 418 9.20 21.15 -1.77
C LYS A 418 9.40 21.79 -3.14
N LYS A 419 10.64 22.18 -3.47
CA LYS A 419 11.03 22.71 -4.77
C LYS A 419 10.33 24.02 -5.17
N ALA A 420 9.75 24.75 -4.21
CA ALA A 420 9.26 26.09 -4.48
C ALA A 420 10.42 27.05 -4.80
N LEU A 421 10.13 28.07 -5.60
CA LEU A 421 11.11 29.05 -6.08
C LEU A 421 10.55 30.46 -5.97
N VAL A 422 11.41 31.43 -5.65
CA VAL A 422 11.08 32.84 -5.79
C VAL A 422 11.65 33.33 -7.12
N ILE A 423 10.78 33.63 -8.09
CA ILE A 423 11.16 34.00 -9.46
C ILE A 423 11.29 35.51 -9.68
N LYS A 424 10.77 36.33 -8.74
CA LYS A 424 10.90 37.79 -8.77
C LYS A 424 10.99 38.34 -7.34
N GLY A 425 11.86 39.32 -7.15
CA GLY A 425 12.12 39.95 -5.85
C GLY A 425 13.60 39.95 -5.50
N GLU A 426 13.97 40.80 -4.56
CA GLU A 426 15.33 40.90 -4.04
C GLU A 426 15.52 39.96 -2.86
N ASN A 427 16.71 39.36 -2.76
CA ASN A 427 17.08 38.39 -1.73
C ASN A 427 16.08 37.20 -1.59
N PRO A 428 15.83 36.44 -2.67
CA PRO A 428 14.77 35.42 -2.75
C PRO A 428 14.89 34.28 -1.72
N SER A 429 16.13 33.90 -1.37
CA SER A 429 16.40 32.76 -0.47
C SER A 429 15.84 32.93 0.94
N ALA A 430 15.60 34.17 1.36
CA ALA A 430 15.08 34.49 2.68
C ALA A 430 13.57 34.23 2.84
N LEU A 431 12.80 34.16 1.74
CA LEU A 431 11.33 34.16 1.80
C LEU A 431 10.73 32.80 2.21
N LEU A 432 11.28 31.70 1.66
CA LEU A 432 10.68 30.36 1.73
C LEU A 432 11.16 29.54 2.94
N ASN A 433 12.40 29.79 3.39
CA ASN A 433 13.05 29.07 4.49
C ASN A 433 13.69 30.06 5.50
N GLY A 434 13.07 31.22 5.72
CA GLY A 434 13.63 32.28 6.55
C GLY A 434 14.01 31.80 7.96
N ASN A 435 15.24 32.10 8.39
CA ASN A 435 15.68 31.77 9.76
C ASN A 435 15.01 32.75 10.75
N LEU A 436 13.97 32.28 11.44
CA LEU A 436 13.20 33.08 12.41
C LEU A 436 14.02 33.61 13.60
N ARG A 437 15.26 33.14 13.78
CA ARG A 437 16.10 33.44 14.96
C ARG A 437 16.93 34.74 14.84
N ASP A 438 17.33 35.14 13.64
CA ASP A 438 18.20 36.31 13.44
C ASP A 438 17.59 37.31 12.45
N GLY A 439 16.70 38.19 12.91
CA GLY A 439 16.09 39.25 12.09
C GLY A 439 17.06 40.35 11.59
N SER A 440 18.37 40.09 11.56
CA SER A 440 19.38 40.89 10.87
C SER A 440 19.85 40.28 9.54
N SER A 441 19.61 38.98 9.28
CA SER A 441 20.03 38.33 8.02
C SER A 441 18.83 37.91 7.19
N GLY A 442 18.48 38.76 6.22
CA GLY A 442 17.70 38.38 5.05
C GLY A 442 16.19 38.54 5.19
N CYS A 443 15.67 39.61 4.60
CA CYS A 443 14.26 39.76 4.29
C CYS A 443 14.17 39.87 2.76
N SER A 444 13.14 39.30 2.15
CA SER A 444 12.90 39.49 0.71
C SER A 444 12.09 40.75 0.50
N TRP A 445 12.41 41.50 -0.55
CA TRP A 445 11.77 42.80 -0.76
C TRP A 445 11.62 43.16 -2.24
N HIS A 446 10.80 44.16 -2.50
CA HIS A 446 10.71 44.82 -3.80
C HIS A 446 10.44 46.31 -3.61
N ILE A 447 10.77 47.13 -4.61
CA ILE A 447 10.45 48.55 -4.61
C ILE A 447 8.94 48.71 -4.93
N ILE A 448 8.25 49.51 -4.12
CA ILE A 448 6.82 49.81 -4.29
C ILE A 448 6.63 50.61 -5.58
N GLY A 449 5.65 50.21 -6.40
CA GLY A 449 5.34 50.85 -7.69
C GLY A 449 6.17 50.34 -8.87
N SER A 450 7.22 49.54 -8.67
CA SER A 450 8.06 49.02 -9.76
C SER A 450 8.29 47.50 -9.72
N GLY A 451 7.82 46.80 -8.69
CA GLY A 451 8.05 45.36 -8.54
C GLY A 451 7.01 44.65 -7.70
N ASN A 452 7.28 43.38 -7.44
CA ASN A 452 6.53 42.49 -6.56
C ASN A 452 7.45 41.33 -6.14
N LEU A 453 7.04 40.56 -5.13
CA LEU A 453 7.62 39.24 -4.87
C LEU A 453 6.76 38.20 -5.57
N THR A 454 7.35 37.37 -6.43
CA THR A 454 6.64 36.27 -7.08
C THR A 454 7.25 34.92 -6.68
N ILE A 455 6.41 34.06 -6.14
CA ILE A 455 6.73 32.69 -5.72
C ILE A 455 6.06 31.74 -6.71
N GLN A 456 6.77 30.70 -7.12
CA GLN A 456 6.27 29.59 -7.91
C GLN A 456 6.39 28.29 -7.13
N LEU A 457 5.27 27.59 -6.94
CA LEU A 457 5.21 26.25 -6.38
C LEU A 457 5.63 25.21 -7.45
N ALA A 458 6.04 24.02 -7.02
CA ALA A 458 6.46 22.96 -7.97
C ALA A 458 5.30 22.47 -8.84
N GLN A 459 4.12 22.31 -8.25
CA GLN A 459 2.92 21.77 -8.88
C GLN A 459 1.70 22.58 -8.45
N PRO A 460 0.54 22.43 -9.12
CA PRO A 460 -0.71 23.01 -8.63
C PRO A 460 -1.12 22.41 -7.28
N TYR A 461 -1.62 23.29 -6.41
CA TYR A 461 -2.26 22.93 -5.15
C TYR A 461 -3.58 23.68 -5.01
N ILE A 462 -4.49 23.08 -4.25
CA ILE A 462 -5.73 23.70 -3.82
C ILE A 462 -5.49 24.42 -2.49
N ILE A 463 -5.58 25.76 -2.49
CA ILE A 463 -5.17 26.59 -1.36
C ILE A 463 -6.28 27.59 -1.03
N SER A 464 -6.51 27.78 0.28
CA SER A 464 -7.45 28.76 0.84
C SER A 464 -6.85 29.61 1.95
N THR A 465 -5.61 29.30 2.38
CA THR A 465 -4.90 30.02 3.44
C THR A 465 -3.46 30.30 3.06
N MET A 466 -2.91 31.41 3.52
CA MET A 466 -1.49 31.77 3.45
C MET A 466 -1.11 32.53 4.72
N ARG A 467 0.16 32.53 5.10
CA ARG A 467 0.64 33.47 6.12
C ARG A 467 1.98 34.05 5.74
N LEU A 468 2.20 35.30 6.15
CA LEU A 468 3.47 35.98 5.90
C LEU A 468 3.86 36.88 7.07
N LEU A 469 5.16 36.96 7.34
CA LEU A 469 5.73 37.83 8.36
C LEU A 469 6.23 39.11 7.70
N LEU A 470 5.56 40.22 7.96
CA LEU A 470 6.07 41.54 7.62
C LEU A 470 7.20 41.93 8.58
N ARG A 471 8.14 42.74 8.11
CA ARG A 471 9.21 43.27 8.97
C ARG A 471 8.59 44.09 10.11
N ASP A 472 8.85 43.68 11.35
CA ASP A 472 8.20 44.21 12.55
C ASP A 472 9.18 44.70 13.64
N ARG A 473 10.45 44.89 13.29
CA ARG A 473 11.49 45.42 14.21
C ARG A 473 11.39 46.91 14.50
N ASP A 474 10.47 47.61 13.86
CA ASP A 474 10.24 49.05 14.02
C ASP A 474 8.76 49.36 13.71
N PRO A 475 8.23 50.56 14.04
CA PRO A 475 6.80 50.84 14.01
C PRO A 475 6.24 51.07 12.59
N ARG A 476 6.96 50.64 11.55
CA ARG A 476 6.49 50.75 10.17
C ARG A 476 5.21 49.95 9.95
N ARG A 477 4.35 50.47 9.09
CA ARG A 477 3.12 49.84 8.64
C ARG A 477 3.18 49.61 7.14
N TYR A 478 2.56 48.52 6.71
CA TYR A 478 2.52 48.10 5.33
C TYR A 478 1.09 48.04 4.81
N ARG A 479 0.92 48.20 3.49
CA ARG A 479 -0.30 47.84 2.76
C ARG A 479 0.08 47.06 1.52
N TYR A 480 -0.72 46.08 1.15
CA TYR A 480 -0.40 45.19 0.04
C TYR A 480 -1.63 44.44 -0.43
N PHE A 481 -1.46 43.68 -1.50
CA PHE A 481 -2.42 42.69 -1.95
C PHE A 481 -1.65 41.45 -2.42
N VAL A 482 -2.35 40.32 -2.42
CA VAL A 482 -1.82 39.04 -2.87
C VAL A 482 -2.66 38.57 -4.05
N GLU A 483 -1.99 38.25 -5.14
CA GLU A 483 -2.58 37.65 -6.33
C GLU A 483 -2.09 36.22 -6.50
N THR A 484 -2.91 35.38 -7.11
CA THR A 484 -2.56 34.00 -7.45
C THR A 484 -2.79 33.75 -8.93
N SER A 485 -2.03 32.82 -9.49
CA SER A 485 -2.14 32.41 -10.89
C SER A 485 -1.80 30.93 -11.07
N THR A 486 -2.31 30.31 -12.14
CA THR A 486 -1.94 28.95 -12.57
C THR A 486 -0.91 28.93 -13.70
N ASP A 487 -0.70 30.06 -14.39
CA ASP A 487 0.04 30.14 -15.65
C ASP A 487 1.03 31.31 -15.72
N ASN A 488 1.11 32.15 -14.68
CA ASN A 488 1.93 33.36 -14.57
C ASN A 488 1.49 34.51 -15.51
N SER A 489 0.43 34.35 -16.31
CA SER A 489 -0.14 35.38 -17.18
C SER A 489 -1.44 35.96 -16.64
N GLU A 490 -2.37 35.12 -16.23
CA GLU A 490 -3.67 35.51 -15.70
C GLU A 490 -3.62 35.55 -14.18
N TRP A 491 -3.99 36.69 -13.59
CA TRP A 491 -3.84 36.95 -12.16
C TRP A 491 -5.18 37.30 -11.51
N GLU A 492 -5.46 36.66 -10.40
CA GLU A 492 -6.63 36.95 -9.59
C GLU A 492 -6.21 37.42 -8.19
N ILE A 493 -6.84 38.48 -7.69
CA ILE A 493 -6.65 38.92 -6.32
C ILE A 493 -7.22 37.85 -5.37
N ALA A 494 -6.36 37.29 -4.54
CA ALA A 494 -6.73 36.38 -3.45
C ALA A 494 -7.08 37.18 -2.19
N VAL A 495 -6.27 38.20 -1.86
CA VAL A 495 -6.46 39.08 -0.71
C VAL A 495 -6.08 40.52 -1.05
N ASP A 496 -6.91 41.48 -0.66
CA ASP A 496 -6.69 42.90 -0.86
C ASP A 496 -6.63 43.66 0.48
N LEU A 497 -5.44 44.12 0.85
CA LEU A 497 -5.18 44.87 2.08
C LEU A 497 -4.63 46.27 1.75
N ARG A 498 -4.96 46.82 0.58
CA ARG A 498 -4.51 48.16 0.15
C ARG A 498 -5.08 49.30 1.00
N ASN A 499 -6.15 49.03 1.74
CA ASN A 499 -6.85 50.00 2.60
C ASN A 499 -6.68 49.72 4.10
N GLN A 500 -5.85 48.75 4.48
CA GLN A 500 -5.63 48.35 5.88
C GLN A 500 -4.14 48.39 6.21
N ASP A 501 -3.80 49.04 7.33
CA ASP A 501 -2.43 49.02 7.82
C ASP A 501 -2.10 47.66 8.47
N CYS A 502 -1.03 47.02 8.00
CA CYS A 502 -0.58 45.70 8.42
C CYS A 502 0.82 45.75 9.07
N THR A 503 1.04 44.92 10.09
CA THR A 503 2.31 44.80 10.84
C THR A 503 2.51 43.38 11.37
N SER A 504 3.75 42.88 11.39
CA SER A 504 4.08 41.52 11.87
C SER A 504 3.33 40.43 11.09
N TRP A 505 3.00 39.30 11.72
CA TRP A 505 2.32 38.17 11.09
C TRP A 505 0.95 38.53 10.53
N GLN A 506 0.74 38.18 9.27
CA GLN A 506 -0.54 38.29 8.58
C GLN A 506 -1.04 36.90 8.23
N ASN A 507 -2.23 36.55 8.72
CA ASN A 507 -2.92 35.31 8.38
C ASN A 507 -3.99 35.63 7.33
N LEU A 508 -3.84 35.06 6.15
CA LEU A 508 -4.64 35.36 4.97
C LEU A 508 -5.58 34.18 4.72
N ARG A 509 -6.89 34.47 4.59
CA ARG A 509 -7.91 33.49 4.22
C ARG A 509 -8.66 34.00 2.99
N PHE A 510 -8.90 33.12 2.04
CA PHE A 510 -9.61 33.43 0.79
C PHE A 510 -10.31 32.19 0.25
N LYS A 511 -11.18 32.38 -0.75
CA LYS A 511 -11.89 31.26 -1.39
C LYS A 511 -10.89 30.29 -2.01
N GLU A 512 -11.05 29.01 -1.67
CA GLU A 512 -10.30 27.88 -2.22
C GLU A 512 -10.18 27.96 -3.75
N ARG A 513 -8.94 27.84 -4.24
CA ARG A 513 -8.60 27.93 -5.66
C ARG A 513 -7.32 27.16 -5.97
N VAL A 514 -7.10 26.87 -7.25
CA VAL A 514 -5.85 26.28 -7.73
C VAL A 514 -4.77 27.36 -7.74
N VAL A 515 -3.63 27.10 -7.12
CA VAL A 515 -2.51 28.02 -7.01
C VAL A 515 -1.22 27.33 -7.48
N VAL A 516 -0.51 28.00 -8.38
CA VAL A 516 0.86 27.66 -8.78
C VAL A 516 1.78 28.84 -8.48
N PHE A 517 1.36 30.05 -8.87
CA PHE A 517 2.09 31.28 -8.62
C PHE A 517 1.39 32.12 -7.58
N ILE A 518 2.19 32.82 -6.78
CA ILE A 518 1.75 33.71 -5.73
C ILE A 518 2.54 35.00 -5.90
N ARG A 519 1.84 36.12 -6.04
CA ARG A 519 2.44 37.44 -6.16
C ARG A 519 2.03 38.31 -4.99
N ILE A 520 3.02 38.84 -4.28
CA ILE A 520 2.82 39.75 -3.16
C ILE A 520 3.28 41.13 -3.62
N THR A 521 2.34 42.08 -3.67
CA THR A 521 2.59 43.43 -4.17
C THR A 521 2.32 44.45 -3.06
N GLY A 522 3.40 45.02 -2.54
CA GLY A 522 3.34 46.16 -1.62
C GLY A 522 2.87 47.44 -2.31
N THR A 523 2.01 48.18 -1.62
CA THR A 523 1.46 49.47 -2.05
C THR A 523 1.79 50.60 -1.09
N LEU A 524 2.10 50.28 0.18
CA LEU A 524 2.58 51.24 1.16
C LEU A 524 3.63 50.59 2.06
N ASN A 525 4.65 51.37 2.42
CA ASN A 525 5.47 51.18 3.60
C ASN A 525 5.71 52.58 4.21
N THR A 526 5.37 52.78 5.48
CA THR A 526 5.47 54.09 6.14
C THR A 526 6.91 54.53 6.45
N ALA A 527 7.90 53.63 6.33
CA ALA A 527 9.30 53.92 6.66
C ALA A 527 10.20 54.17 5.44
N ASN A 528 9.97 53.49 4.31
CA ASN A 528 10.76 53.65 3.08
C ASN A 528 10.01 53.12 1.84
N THR A 529 10.65 53.16 0.68
CA THR A 529 10.05 52.80 -0.61
C THR A 529 10.01 51.30 -0.92
N ALA A 530 10.52 50.44 -0.04
CA ALA A 530 10.59 48.99 -0.28
C ALA A 530 9.58 48.23 0.58
N PHE A 531 8.87 47.27 -0.01
CA PHE A 531 8.00 46.34 0.70
C PHE A 531 8.81 45.12 1.15
N HIS A 532 8.70 44.74 2.43
CA HIS A 532 9.59 43.77 3.05
C HIS A 532 8.80 42.59 3.64
N VAL A 533 9.14 41.36 3.23
CA VAL A 533 8.59 40.12 3.75
C VAL A 533 9.71 39.24 4.28
N VAL A 534 9.65 38.92 5.57
CA VAL A 534 10.66 38.14 6.28
C VAL A 534 10.48 36.64 6.03
N HIS A 535 9.22 36.19 5.98
CA HIS A 535 8.89 34.78 5.85
C HIS A 535 7.53 34.61 5.20
N PHE A 536 7.35 33.53 4.44
CA PHE A 536 6.11 33.21 3.76
C PHE A 536 5.79 31.72 3.88
N GLU A 537 4.53 31.40 4.09
CA GLU A 537 4.03 30.03 4.12
C GLU A 537 2.71 29.90 3.37
N CYS A 538 2.56 28.77 2.71
CA CYS A 538 1.41 28.47 1.89
C CYS A 538 1.25 26.95 1.76
N PRO A 539 0.12 26.37 2.19
CA PRO A 539 -0.90 26.96 3.06
C PRO A 539 -0.37 27.30 4.47
N SER A 540 -1.15 28.09 5.22
CA SER A 540 -0.90 28.33 6.65
C SER A 540 -1.42 27.16 7.49
N GLU A 541 -0.65 26.72 8.49
CA GLU A 541 -1.04 25.69 9.48
C GLU A 541 -2.06 26.19 10.53
N VAL A 542 -2.36 27.50 10.53
CA VAL A 542 -3.18 28.20 11.56
C VAL A 542 -4.64 28.40 11.14
#